data_AF-W7KWI3-F1
#
_entry.id   AF-W7KWI3-F1
#
_cell.length_a   1.000
_cell.length_b   1.000
_cell.length_c   1.000
_cell.angle_alpha   90.00
_cell.angle_beta   90.00
_cell.angle_gamma   90.00
#
_symmetry.space_group_name_H-M   'P 1'
#
loop_
_entity.id
_entity.type
_entity.pdbx_description
1 polymer ?
#
loop_
_entity_poly.entity_id
_entity_poly.type
_entity_poly.pdbx_seq_one_letter_code
_entity_poly.pdbx_strand_id
1 'polypeptide(L)'
;MRTVLFKVDGVIEEVTPKGIEVTPTYKVGKAFMVDLPSKGIFVYVTLIRNIYSRVRGKILVIKDGNPVLVLNYRKLKIKRVNGDPSLYEYVKKVIEQTKIPVKRVNLK
;
A
#
# COMPACT_ATOMS: atom_id res chain seq x y z
N MET A 1 6.86 3.33 -11.94
CA MET A 1 6.36 2.72 -10.68
C MET A 1 5.89 3.86 -9.80
N ARG A 2 4.72 3.75 -9.16
CA ARG A 2 4.22 4.77 -8.23
C ARG A 2 3.93 4.10 -6.90
N THR A 3 4.44 4.70 -5.84
CA THR A 3 4.32 4.21 -4.47
C THR A 3 3.84 5.37 -3.62
N VAL A 4 2.84 5.12 -2.78
CA VAL A 4 2.26 6.12 -1.88
C VAL A 4 2.01 5.47 -0.52
N LEU A 5 2.25 6.23 0.53
CA LEU A 5 2.06 5.80 1.92
C LEU A 5 1.08 6.77 2.57
N PHE A 6 0.01 6.23 3.14
CA PHE A 6 -1.00 7.02 3.82
C PHE A 6 -1.05 6.65 5.30
N LYS A 7 -1.14 7.65 6.17
CA LYS A 7 -1.50 7.46 7.57
C LYS A 7 -3.01 7.66 7.71
N VAL A 8 -3.70 6.78 8.43
CA VAL A 8 -5.16 6.79 8.60
C VAL A 8 -5.48 6.92 10.10
N ASP A 9 -5.36 8.14 10.63
CA ASP A 9 -5.72 8.52 12.00
C ASP A 9 -6.83 9.59 11.96
N GLY A 10 -8.06 9.19 11.60
CA GLY A 10 -9.20 10.10 11.45
C GLY A 10 -9.16 10.97 10.18
N VAL A 11 -8.00 11.57 9.87
CA VAL A 11 -7.67 12.25 8.61
C VAL A 11 -6.66 11.39 7.85
N ILE A 12 -6.80 11.31 6.53
CA ILE A 12 -5.89 10.56 5.66
C ILE A 12 -4.82 11.52 5.13
N GLU A 13 -3.61 11.36 5.63
CA GLU A 13 -2.46 12.17 5.25
C GLU A 13 -1.48 11.33 4.42
N GLU A 14 -1.03 11.88 3.30
CA GLU A 14 0.07 11.29 2.52
C GLU A 14 1.38 11.53 3.26
N VAL A 15 1.95 10.46 3.78
CA VAL A 15 3.26 10.52 4.43
C VAL A 15 4.29 10.44 3.31
N THR A 16 5.05 11.52 3.11
CA THR A 16 6.24 11.48 2.27
C THR A 16 7.39 10.98 3.15
N PRO A 17 7.83 9.72 3.03
CA PRO A 17 8.86 9.21 3.92
C PRO A 17 10.20 9.89 3.61
N LYS A 18 10.74 10.62 4.60
CA LYS A 18 12.15 11.02 4.60
C LYS A 18 12.98 9.78 4.96
N GLY A 19 13.22 8.93 3.96
CA GLY A 19 13.97 7.69 4.15
C GLY A 19 15.48 7.90 4.04
N ILE A 20 16.25 7.06 4.74
CA ILE A 20 17.70 6.92 4.53
C ILE A 20 17.89 5.93 3.39
N GLU A 21 18.70 6.27 2.39
CA GLU A 21 19.07 5.35 1.31
C GLU A 21 19.94 4.23 1.87
N VAL A 22 19.53 2.97 1.66
CA VAL A 22 20.24 1.77 2.13
C VAL A 22 20.72 0.96 0.96
N THR A 23 21.71 0.09 1.20
CA THR A 23 22.28 -0.77 0.17
C THR A 23 21.18 -1.65 -0.46
N PRO A 24 20.88 -1.49 -1.75
CA PRO A 24 19.83 -2.27 -2.39
C PRO A 24 20.28 -3.72 -2.57
N THR A 25 19.36 -4.67 -2.40
CA THR A 25 19.62 -6.10 -2.66
C THR A 25 19.91 -6.37 -4.14
N TYR A 26 19.42 -5.52 -5.04
CA TYR A 26 19.58 -5.66 -6.49
C TYR A 26 20.49 -4.58 -7.07
N LYS A 27 21.23 -4.93 -8.13
CA LYS A 27 22.18 -4.05 -8.84
C LYS A 27 21.51 -2.83 -9.49
N VAL A 28 20.20 -2.91 -9.76
CA VAL A 28 19.40 -1.84 -10.37
C VAL A 28 18.21 -1.55 -9.47
N GLY A 29 18.15 -0.35 -8.91
CA GLY A 29 17.08 0.13 -8.03
C GLY A 29 17.61 0.94 -6.85
N LYS A 30 16.70 1.59 -6.11
CA LYS A 30 17.00 2.28 -4.85
C LYS A 30 16.25 1.60 -3.72
N ALA A 31 16.88 1.47 -2.56
CA ALA A 31 16.25 0.97 -1.34
C ALA A 31 16.27 2.08 -0.29
N PHE A 32 15.15 2.25 0.42
CA PHE A 32 15.01 3.25 1.46
C PHE A 32 14.54 2.59 2.74
N MET A 33 15.20 2.90 3.85
CA MET A 33 14.69 2.61 5.18
C MET A 33 13.88 3.80 5.65
N VAL A 34 12.67 3.54 6.12
CA VAL A 34 11.70 4.55 6.51
C VAL A 34 11.23 4.26 7.92
N ASP A 35 11.49 5.20 8.83
CA ASP A 35 10.91 5.15 10.17
C ASP A 35 9.46 5.62 10.12
N LEU A 36 8.55 4.68 10.41
CA LEU A 36 7.14 4.98 10.62
C LEU A 36 6.96 5.35 12.09
N PRO A 37 6.25 6.45 12.43
CA PRO A 37 5.89 6.73 13.82
C PRO A 37 5.13 5.52 14.39
N SER A 38 5.57 5.05 15.57
CA SER A 38 5.27 3.74 16.12
C SER A 38 3.80 3.49 16.49
N LYS A 39 2.93 4.50 16.38
CA LYS A 39 1.50 4.39 16.66
C LYS A 39 0.69 4.82 15.44
N GLY A 40 -0.24 3.97 15.04
CA GLY A 40 -1.24 4.29 14.01
C GLY A 40 -1.38 3.24 12.93
N ILE A 41 -2.32 3.49 12.03
CA ILE A 41 -2.62 2.62 10.88
C ILE A 41 -2.08 3.28 9.61
N PHE A 42 -1.21 2.57 8.90
CA PHE A 42 -0.64 3.02 7.65
C PHE A 42 -1.09 2.13 6.51
N VAL A 43 -1.43 2.72 5.37
CA VAL A 43 -1.77 2.02 4.13
C VAL A 43 -0.72 2.36 3.10
N TYR A 44 0.09 1.37 2.76
CA TYR A 44 1.13 1.46 1.75
C TYR A 44 0.64 0.85 0.44
N VAL A 45 0.58 1.65 -0.62
CA VAL A 45 0.09 1.25 -1.93
C VAL A 45 1.23 1.33 -2.94
N THR A 46 1.52 0.21 -3.59
CA THR A 46 2.49 0.13 -4.69
C THR A 46 1.78 -0.23 -5.98
N LEU A 47 1.92 0.59 -7.01
CA LEU A 47 1.35 0.39 -8.35
C LEU A 47 2.43 0.39 -9.43
N ILE A 48 2.39 -0.62 -10.28
CA ILE A 48 3.34 -0.84 -11.38
C ILE A 48 2.53 -1.06 -12.66
N ARG A 49 2.79 -0.23 -13.68
CA ARG A 49 2.28 -0.42 -15.03
C ARG A 49 3.20 -1.41 -15.75
N ASN A 50 2.63 -2.45 -16.34
CA ASN A 50 3.38 -3.40 -17.15
C ASN A 50 3.49 -2.92 -18.62
N ILE A 51 4.25 -3.65 -19.43
CA ILE A 51 4.46 -3.37 -20.87
C ILE A 51 3.13 -3.33 -21.64
N TYR A 52 2.15 -4.15 -21.25
CA TYR A 52 0.80 -4.17 -21.81
C TYR A 52 -0.11 -3.05 -21.31
N SER A 53 0.44 -2.00 -20.69
CA SER A 53 -0.30 -0.87 -20.12
C SER A 53 -1.34 -1.23 -19.06
N ARG A 54 -1.21 -2.41 -18.42
CA ARG A 54 -2.06 -2.84 -17.32
C ARG A 54 -1.37 -2.54 -15.99
N VAL A 55 -2.12 -1.98 -15.04
CA VAL A 55 -1.63 -1.71 -13.69
C VAL A 55 -1.82 -2.96 -12.82
N ARG A 56 -0.75 -3.34 -12.12
CA ARG A 56 -0.76 -4.29 -11.01
C ARG A 56 -0.23 -3.61 -9.77
N GLY A 57 -0.65 -4.05 -8.60
CA GLY A 57 -0.17 -3.47 -7.37
C GLY A 57 -0.29 -4.36 -6.16
N LYS A 58 0.33 -3.90 -5.09
CA LYS A 58 0.27 -4.49 -3.75
C LYS A 58 -0.17 -3.40 -2.79
N ILE A 59 -1.09 -3.73 -1.91
CA ILE A 59 -1.54 -2.85 -0.83
C ILE A 59 -1.19 -3.56 0.48
N LEU A 60 -0.52 -2.84 1.36
CA LEU A 60 -0.09 -3.34 2.66
C LEU A 60 -0.67 -2.41 3.72
N VAL A 61 -1.37 -2.98 4.70
CA VAL A 61 -1.78 -2.27 5.90
C VAL A 61 -0.80 -2.61 7.00
N ILE A 62 -0.23 -1.58 7.61
CA ILE A 62 0.72 -1.66 8.70
C ILE A 62 0.04 -1.06 9.92
N LYS A 63 -0.02 -1.81 11.01
CA LYS A 63 -0.52 -1.34 12.29
C LYS A 63 0.60 -1.45 13.30
N ASP A 64 0.94 -0.33 13.93
CA ASP A 64 1.98 -0.26 14.97
C ASP A 64 3.30 -0.93 14.53
N GLY A 65 3.72 -0.64 13.28
CA GLY A 65 4.94 -1.20 12.67
C GLY A 65 4.81 -2.60 12.07
N ASN A 66 3.71 -3.32 12.33
CA ASN A 66 3.52 -4.69 11.86
C ASN A 66 2.58 -4.79 10.64
N PRO A 67 2.93 -5.56 9.60
CA PRO A 67 2.05 -5.79 8.46
C PRO A 67 0.87 -6.70 8.85
N VAL A 68 -0.33 -6.14 8.91
CA VAL A 68 -1.54 -6.81 9.41
C VAL A 68 -2.53 -7.23 8.31
N LEU A 69 -2.45 -6.61 7.12
CA LEU A 69 -3.27 -6.98 5.96
C LEU A 69 -2.46 -6.78 4.67
N VAL A 70 -2.47 -7.81 3.83
CA VAL A 70 -1.81 -7.82 2.52
C VAL A 70 -2.85 -8.06 1.44
N LEU A 71 -2.96 -7.14 0.48
CA LEU A 71 -3.87 -7.25 -0.65
C LEU A 71 -3.10 -7.12 -1.97
N ASN A 72 -3.58 -7.81 -2.99
CA ASN A 72 -3.11 -7.69 -4.36
C ASN A 72 -4.15 -6.97 -5.22
N TYR A 73 -3.67 -6.01 -6.00
CA TYR A 73 -4.46 -5.29 -6.99
C TYR A 73 -4.11 -5.79 -8.40
N ARG A 74 -5.08 -6.38 -9.10
CA ARG A 74 -4.90 -6.91 -10.47
C ARG A 74 -6.20 -6.87 -11.24
N LYS A 75 -6.16 -6.47 -12.52
CA LYS A 75 -7.35 -6.40 -13.41
C LYS A 75 -8.48 -5.57 -12.77
N LEU A 76 -8.13 -4.46 -12.11
CA LEU A 76 -9.05 -3.61 -11.34
C LEU A 76 -9.75 -4.35 -10.18
N LYS A 77 -9.22 -5.49 -9.74
CA LYS A 77 -9.76 -6.27 -8.61
C LYS A 77 -8.78 -6.27 -7.46
N ILE A 78 -9.30 -6.19 -6.24
CA ILE A 78 -8.53 -6.34 -5.01
C ILE A 78 -8.80 -7.74 -4.46
N LYS A 79 -7.74 -8.48 -4.15
CA LYS A 79 -7.82 -9.79 -3.52
C LYS A 79 -6.98 -9.80 -2.24
N ARG A 80 -7.54 -10.32 -1.15
CA ARG A 80 -6.77 -10.60 0.06
C ARG A 80 -5.74 -11.71 -0.19
N VAL A 81 -4.53 -11.47 0.26
CA VAL A 81 -3.43 -12.44 0.22
C VAL A 81 -3.21 -13.02 1.61
N ASN A 82 -3.17 -12.16 2.62
CA ASN A 82 -2.95 -12.55 4.01
C ASN A 82 -3.48 -11.48 4.97
N GLY A 83 -3.76 -11.84 6.22
CA GLY A 83 -4.16 -10.92 7.28
C GLY A 83 -5.66 -10.77 7.48
N ASP A 84 -6.04 -9.84 8.37
CA ASP A 84 -7.42 -9.63 8.83
C ASP A 84 -8.24 -8.79 7.82
N PRO A 85 -9.31 -9.34 7.22
CA PRO A 85 -10.16 -8.60 6.29
C PRO A 85 -10.90 -7.41 6.93
N SER A 86 -11.07 -7.38 8.25
CA SER A 86 -11.75 -6.28 8.97
C SER A 86 -11.03 -4.95 8.78
N LEU A 87 -9.70 -4.99 8.56
CA LEU A 87 -8.86 -3.82 8.32
C LEU A 87 -8.99 -3.26 6.89
N TYR A 88 -9.82 -3.87 6.04
CA TYR A 88 -10.07 -3.36 4.68
C TYR A 88 -10.74 -1.98 4.67
N GLU A 89 -11.46 -1.61 5.73
CA GLU A 89 -12.14 -0.30 5.80
C GLU A 89 -11.14 0.86 5.62
N TYR A 90 -9.96 0.76 6.22
CA TYR A 90 -8.89 1.76 6.06
C TYR A 90 -8.39 1.86 4.62
N VAL A 91 -8.26 0.70 3.95
CA VAL A 91 -7.85 0.64 2.55
C VAL A 91 -8.92 1.25 1.63
N LYS A 92 -10.19 1.02 1.93
CA LYS A 92 -11.32 1.56 1.16
C LYS A 92 -11.29 3.08 1.13
N LYS A 93 -11.10 3.73 2.28
CA LYS A 93 -11.03 5.20 2.37
C LYS A 93 -9.88 5.77 1.53
N VAL A 94 -8.71 5.12 1.57
CA VAL A 94 -7.54 5.52 0.76
C VAL A 94 -7.79 5.39 -0.74
N ILE A 95 -8.45 4.31 -1.17
CA ILE A 95 -8.81 4.09 -2.58
C ILE A 95 -9.77 5.18 -3.09
N GLU A 96 -10.76 5.55 -2.27
CA GLU A 96 -11.75 6.57 -2.60
C GLU A 96 -11.07 7.95 -2.76
N GLN A 97 -10.21 8.34 -1.83
CA GLN A 97 -9.47 9.60 -1.90
C GLN A 97 -8.52 9.67 -3.10
N THR A 98 -7.79 8.59 -3.37
CA THR A 98 -6.85 8.52 -4.51
C THR A 98 -7.52 8.24 -5.85
N LYS A 99 -8.85 8.02 -5.85
CA LYS A 99 -9.66 7.68 -7.03
C LYS A 99 -9.11 6.48 -7.80
N ILE A 100 -8.56 5.49 -7.10
CA ILE A 100 -8.05 4.27 -7.74
C ILE A 100 -9.23 3.45 -8.26
N PRO A 101 -9.26 3.06 -9.54
CA PRO A 101 -10.39 2.32 -10.10
C PRO A 101 -10.44 0.88 -9.55
N VAL A 102 -11.56 0.51 -8.94
CA VAL A 102 -11.81 -0.83 -8.39
C VAL A 102 -13.16 -1.35 -8.88
N LYS A 103 -13.14 -2.50 -9.57
CA LYS A 103 -14.34 -3.19 -10.07
C LYS A 103 -14.89 -4.21 -9.07
N ARG A 104 -14.01 -4.93 -8.35
CA ARG A 104 -14.43 -5.99 -7.41
C ARG A 104 -13.42 -6.16 -6.29
N VAL A 105 -13.91 -6.41 -5.08
CA VAL A 105 -13.11 -6.73 -3.91
C VAL A 105 -13.42 -8.16 -3.50
N ASN A 106 -12.39 -8.97 -3.28
CA ASN A 106 -12.50 -10.31 -2.76
C ASN A 106 -11.66 -10.43 -1.48
N LEU A 107 -12.33 -10.37 -0.34
CA LEU A 107 -11.73 -10.47 0.99
C LEU A 107 -11.79 -11.90 1.55
N LYS A 108 -12.40 -12.86 0.84
CA LYS A 108 -12.46 -14.26 1.25
C LYS A 108 -11.09 -14.92 1.12
#